data_AF-A0A355CJR5-F1
#
_entry.id   AF-A0A355CJR5-F1
#
_cell.length_a   1.000
_cell.length_b   1.000
_cell.length_c   1.000
_cell.angle_alpha   90.00
_cell.angle_beta   90.00
_cell.angle_gamma   90.00
#
_symmetry.space_group_name_H-M   'P 1'
#
loop_
_entity.id
_entity.type
_entity.pdbx_description
1 polymer ?
#
loop_
_entity_poly.entity_id
_entity_poly.type
_entity_poly.pdbx_seq_one_letter_code
_entity_poly.pdbx_strand_id
1 'polypeptide(L)'
;MVRRSVFVCFLLGMLLILPLVLLAPQPVLAATDAYVTRYLQASEPVALELDAQGDTRLFSAEDLSAGKRLFQQNCLNCHVGGANLPDPTISLSLA
;
A
#
# COMPACT_ATOMS: atom_id res chain seq x y z
N MET A 1 -50.59 19.53 -12.82
CA MET A 1 -49.80 18.59 -13.66
C MET A 1 -48.29 18.86 -13.63
N VAL A 2 -47.83 20.11 -13.74
CA VAL A 2 -46.39 20.50 -13.72
C VAL A 2 -45.59 19.93 -12.54
N ARG A 3 -46.15 19.98 -11.32
CA ARG A 3 -45.51 19.49 -10.08
C ARG A 3 -45.19 17.97 -10.10
N ARG A 4 -45.98 17.19 -10.84
CA ARG A 4 -45.85 15.73 -10.92
C ARG A 4 -44.81 15.33 -11.97
N SER A 5 -44.74 16.05 -13.09
CA SER A 5 -43.68 15.87 -14.10
C SER A 5 -42.30 16.27 -13.58
N VAL A 6 -42.19 17.37 -12.83
CA VAL A 6 -40.91 17.78 -12.21
C VAL A 6 -40.41 16.72 -11.22
N PHE A 7 -41.30 16.14 -10.42
CA PHE A 7 -40.96 15.08 -9.46
C PHE A 7 -40.49 13.79 -10.16
N VAL A 8 -41.12 13.41 -11.27
CA VAL A 8 -40.72 12.25 -12.07
C VAL A 8 -39.35 12.46 -12.71
N CYS A 9 -39.06 13.64 -13.26
CA CYS A 9 -37.73 13.97 -13.80
C CYS A 9 -36.65 13.93 -12.72
N PHE A 10 -36.96 14.40 -11.51
CA PHE A 10 -36.04 14.33 -10.36
C PHE A 10 -35.70 12.89 -9.97
N LEU A 11 -36.71 12.02 -9.89
CA LEU A 11 -36.53 10.60 -9.58
C LEU A 11 -35.71 9.88 -10.65
N LEU A 12 -35.97 10.15 -11.93
CA LEU A 12 -35.21 9.59 -13.06
C LEU A 12 -33.74 10.06 -13.05
N GLY A 13 -33.50 11.33 -12.74
CA GLY A 13 -32.15 11.86 -12.56
C GLY A 13 -31.41 11.16 -11.42
N MET A 14 -32.05 11.01 -10.26
CA MET A 14 -31.51 10.25 -9.12
C MET A 14 -31.18 8.80 -9.49
N LEU A 15 -32.07 8.13 -10.22
CA LEU A 15 -31.91 6.73 -10.62
C LEU A 15 -30.74 6.52 -11.60
N LEU A 16 -30.35 7.55 -12.34
CA LEU A 16 -29.18 7.55 -13.24
C LEU A 16 -27.90 7.98 -12.54
N ILE A 17 -27.94 8.99 -11.67
CA ILE A 17 -26.76 9.57 -11.03
C ILE A 17 -26.27 8.69 -9.87
N LEU A 18 -27.18 8.12 -9.08
CA LEU A 18 -26.82 7.34 -7.90
C LEU A 18 -25.99 6.08 -8.23
N PRO A 19 -26.36 5.24 -9.23
CA PRO A 19 -25.50 4.12 -9.63
C PRO A 19 -24.16 4.59 -10.18
N LEU A 20 -24.12 5.70 -10.92
CA LEU A 20 -22.88 6.23 -11.50
C LEU A 20 -21.88 6.66 -10.41
N VAL A 21 -22.37 7.22 -9.30
CA VAL A 21 -21.55 7.57 -8.14
C VAL A 21 -21.09 6.32 -7.39
N LEU A 22 -21.95 5.31 -7.24
CA LEU A 22 -21.63 4.06 -6.54
C LEU A 22 -20.64 3.16 -7.30
N LEU A 23 -20.65 3.20 -8.64
CA LEU A 23 -19.70 2.47 -9.48
C LEU A 23 -18.39 3.24 -9.72
N ALA A 24 -18.23 4.43 -9.16
CA ALA A 24 -16.97 5.16 -9.27
C ALA A 24 -15.83 4.31 -8.66
N PRO A 25 -14.72 4.11 -9.39
CA PRO A 25 -13.59 3.36 -8.87
C PRO A 25 -13.12 4.05 -7.59
N GLN A 26 -13.18 3.29 -6.49
CA GLN A 26 -12.65 3.78 -5.22
C GLN A 26 -11.15 3.97 -5.39
N PRO A 27 -10.55 5.04 -4.81
CA PRO A 27 -9.11 5.12 -4.74
C PRO A 27 -8.64 3.87 -3.99
N VAL A 28 -7.79 3.07 -4.63
CA VAL A 28 -6.99 2.08 -3.90
C VAL A 28 -6.12 2.89 -2.95
N LEU A 29 -6.56 3.02 -1.70
CA LEU A 29 -5.65 3.15 -0.59
C LEU A 29 -4.72 1.94 -0.75
N ALA A 30 -3.46 2.18 -1.10
CA ALA A 30 -2.47 1.13 -1.19
C ALA A 30 -2.45 0.45 0.18
N ALA A 31 -3.13 -0.70 0.29
CA ALA A 31 -3.29 -1.37 1.55
C ALA A 31 -1.89 -1.69 2.07
N THR A 32 -1.57 -1.16 3.25
CA THR A 32 -0.32 -1.49 3.95
C THR A 32 -0.28 -3.00 4.15
N ASP A 33 0.84 -3.61 3.80
CA ASP A 33 1.01 -5.06 3.91
C ASP A 33 0.95 -5.47 5.39
N ALA A 34 0.10 -6.45 5.72
CA ALA A 34 -0.08 -6.91 7.10
C ALA A 34 1.22 -7.45 7.72
N TYR A 35 2.16 -7.91 6.91
CA TYR A 35 3.49 -8.29 7.37
C TYR A 35 4.28 -7.10 7.90
N VAL A 36 4.20 -5.95 7.23
CA VAL A 36 4.92 -4.73 7.60
C VAL A 36 4.44 -4.24 8.97
N THR A 37 3.13 -4.19 9.19
CA THR A 37 2.59 -3.74 10.48
C THR A 37 2.81 -4.77 11.59
N ARG A 38 2.65 -6.07 11.30
CA ARG A 38 2.76 -7.12 12.32
C ARG A 38 4.19 -7.50 12.69
N TYR A 39 5.05 -7.69 11.70
CA TYR A 39 6.38 -8.26 11.92
C TYR A 39 7.49 -7.22 11.87
N LEU A 40 7.34 -6.17 11.05
CA LEU A 40 8.27 -5.03 11.09
C LEU A 40 7.87 -3.97 12.12
N GLN A 41 6.68 -4.12 12.74
CA GLN A 41 6.15 -3.21 13.76
C GLN A 41 6.07 -1.74 13.31
N ALA A 42 5.97 -1.51 12.00
CA ALA A 42 5.92 -0.19 11.40
C ALA A 42 4.46 0.31 11.34
N SER A 43 3.81 0.46 12.48
CA SER A 43 2.50 1.12 12.57
C SER A 43 2.62 2.65 12.52
N GLU A 44 3.80 3.18 12.82
CA GLU A 44 4.20 4.59 12.66
C GLU A 44 5.48 4.66 11.80
N PRO A 45 5.83 5.82 11.21
CA PRO A 45 7.05 5.95 10.42
C PRO A 45 8.30 5.55 11.21
N VAL A 46 9.15 4.71 10.61
CA VAL A 46 10.38 4.20 11.23
C VAL A 46 11.58 4.96 10.69
N ALA A 47 12.46 5.41 11.59
CA ALA A 47 13.75 5.98 11.20
C ALA A 47 14.75 4.86 10.88
N LEU A 48 15.31 4.88 9.67
CA LEU A 48 16.36 3.97 9.24
C LEU A 48 17.62 4.77 8.90
N GLU A 49 18.79 4.20 9.16
CA GLU A 49 20.07 4.79 8.77
C GLU A 49 20.14 4.95 7.25
N LEU A 50 20.51 6.15 6.81
CA LEU A 50 20.64 6.52 5.42
C LEU A 50 22.08 6.33 4.93
N ASP A 51 23.05 6.57 5.82
CA ASP A 51 24.48 6.52 5.52
C ASP A 51 25.33 6.18 6.75
N ALA A 52 26.63 6.08 6.52
CA ALA A 52 27.62 5.74 7.55
C ALA A 52 27.94 6.91 8.50
N GLN A 53 27.41 8.10 8.25
CA GLN A 53 27.57 9.27 9.10
C GLN A 53 26.53 9.29 10.23
N GLY A 54 25.55 8.40 10.18
CA GLY A 54 24.47 8.27 11.16
C GLY A 54 23.25 9.13 10.82
N ASP A 55 23.19 9.70 9.61
CA ASP A 55 21.99 10.38 9.15
C ASP A 55 20.87 9.35 9.00
N THR A 56 19.63 9.75 9.34
CA THR A 56 18.46 8.86 9.28
C THR A 56 17.37 9.43 8.41
N ARG A 57 16.54 8.54 7.88
CA ARG A 57 15.36 8.88 7.11
C ARG A 57 14.14 8.13 7.64
N LEU A 58 13.02 8.82 7.72
CA LEU A 58 11.73 8.23 8.06
C LEU A 58 11.12 7.52 6.86
N PHE A 59 10.61 6.31 7.08
CA PHE A 59 9.87 5.51 6.11
C PHE A 59 8.50 5.13 6.69
N SER A 60 7.44 5.35 5.92
CA SER A 60 6.09 4.96 6.35
C SER A 60 5.82 3.47 6.13
N ALA A 61 4.70 2.98 6.65
CA ALA A 61 4.23 1.62 6.40
C ALA A 61 4.00 1.35 4.90
N GLU A 62 3.55 2.35 4.15
CA GLU A 62 3.34 2.30 2.70
C GLU A 62 4.67 2.19 1.96
N ASP A 63 5.68 2.96 2.36
CA ASP A 63 7.03 2.88 1.79
C ASP A 63 7.61 1.48 1.97
N LEU A 64 7.54 0.93 3.19
CA LEU A 64 8.01 -0.41 3.50
C LEU A 64 7.21 -1.49 2.77
N SER A 65 5.90 -1.29 2.58
CA SER A 65 5.05 -2.19 1.78
C SER A 65 5.44 -2.18 0.30
N ALA A 66 5.76 -1.00 -0.26
CA ALA A 66 6.28 -0.87 -1.61
C ALA A 66 7.66 -1.54 -1.74
N GLY A 67 8.56 -1.31 -0.78
CA GLY A 67 9.88 -1.96 -0.72
C GLY A 67 9.78 -3.49 -0.64
N LYS A 68 8.89 -4.02 0.20
CA LYS A 68 8.61 -5.46 0.30
C LYS A 68 8.17 -6.05 -1.04
N ARG A 69 7.30 -5.36 -1.78
CA ARG A 69 6.84 -5.79 -3.10
C ARG A 69 7.99 -5.84 -4.11
N LEU A 70 8.84 -4.81 -4.12
CA LEU A 70 10.03 -4.77 -4.99
C LEU A 70 11.01 -5.90 -4.65
N PHE A 71 11.25 -6.14 -3.36
CA PHE A 71 12.07 -7.27 -2.90
C PHE A 71 11.50 -8.62 -3.34
N GLN A 72 10.19 -8.81 -3.21
CA GLN A 72 9.51 -10.03 -3.65
C GLN A 72 9.65 -10.29 -5.14
N GLN A 73 9.55 -9.24 -5.95
CA GLN A 73 9.60 -9.34 -7.41
C GLN A 73 11.02 -9.57 -7.94
N ASN A 74 12.04 -9.06 -7.26
CA ASN A 74 13.40 -8.98 -7.81
C ASN A 74 14.44 -9.77 -7.03
N CYS A 75 14.27 -9.96 -5.72
CA CYS A 75 15.33 -10.45 -4.83
C CYS A 75 14.98 -11.78 -4.16
N LEU A 76 13.69 -12.11 -4.02
CA LEU A 76 13.21 -13.20 -3.16
C LEU A 76 13.80 -14.57 -3.49
N ASN A 77 14.03 -14.85 -4.78
CA ASN A 77 14.50 -16.18 -5.21
C ASN A 77 15.86 -16.56 -4.61
N CYS A 78 16.73 -15.58 -4.33
CA CYS A 78 18.02 -15.80 -3.71
C CYS A 78 18.04 -15.39 -2.23
N HIS A 79 17.15 -14.46 -1.83
CA HIS A 79 17.21 -13.79 -0.53
C HIS A 79 15.96 -14.00 0.34
N VAL A 80 15.28 -15.13 0.16
CA VAL A 80 14.14 -15.50 1.00
C VAL A 80 14.52 -15.47 2.48
N GLY A 81 13.74 -14.74 3.28
CA GLY A 81 13.96 -14.62 4.72
C GLY A 81 15.26 -13.92 5.13
N GLY A 82 15.91 -13.16 4.22
CA GLY A 82 17.19 -12.51 4.48
C GLY A 82 18.42 -13.38 4.21
N ALA A 83 18.22 -14.64 3.80
CA ALA A 83 19.30 -15.54 3.43
C ALA A 83 20.02 -15.09 2.15
N ASN A 84 21.05 -15.85 1.76
CA ASN A 84 21.69 -15.74 0.47
C ASN A 84 21.98 -17.16 -0.02
N LEU A 85 21.05 -17.72 -0.80
CA LEU A 85 21.13 -19.13 -1.21
C LEU A 85 22.40 -19.45 -2.02
N PRO A 86 22.88 -18.59 -2.94
CA PRO A 86 24.14 -18.82 -3.64
C PRO A 86 25.39 -18.75 -2.76
N ASP A 87 25.41 -17.86 -1.77
CA ASP A 87 26.51 -17.74 -0.81
C ASP A 87 25.99 -17.56 0.63
N PRO A 88 25.78 -18.68 1.37
CA PRO A 88 25.21 -18.64 2.70
C PRO A 88 26.06 -17.93 3.77
N THR A 89 27.30 -17.55 3.45
CA THR A 89 28.19 -16.86 4.39
C THR A 89 27.90 -15.37 4.50
N ILE A 90 27.16 -14.79 3.56
CA ILE A 90 26.81 -13.37 3.51
C ILE A 90 25.30 -13.20 3.63
N SER A 91 24.82 -12.64 4.73
CA SER A 91 23.39 -12.37 4.95
C SER A 91 22.99 -10.96 4.49
N LEU A 92 21.76 -10.80 4.00
CA LEU A 92 21.11 -9.49 3.81
C LEU A 92 20.12 -9.16 4.93
N SER A 93 20.03 -10.00 5.96
CA SER A 93 19.28 -9.65 7.16
C SER A 93 19.94 -8.46 7.86
N LEU A 94 19.13 -7.51 8.34
CA LEU A 94 19.63 -6.52 9.29
C LEU A 94 20.19 -7.27 10.52
N ALA A 95 21.42 -6.90 10.91
CA ALA A 95 22.10 -7.43 12.10
C ALA A 95 21.49 -6.87 13.39
#